data_AF-A0A2A9EKA2-F1
#
_entry.id   AF-A0A2A9EKA2-F1
#
_cell.length_a   1.000
_cell.length_b   1.000
_cell.length_c   1.000
_cell.angle_alpha   90.00
_cell.angle_beta   90.00
_cell.angle_gamma   90.00
#
_symmetry.space_group_name_H-M   'P 1'
#
loop_
_entity.id
_entity.type
_entity.pdbx_description
1 polymer ?
#
loop_
_entity_poly.entity_id
_entity_poly.type
_entity_poly.pdbx_seq_one_letter_code
_entity_poly.pdbx_strand_id
1 'polypeptide(L)'
;MNVTEFLRDRLAEDEESLRLDETSAQQDEGALRRGRAELRAKRAIVELHQGLSDIWGFHGCLTCGNVADTTDGFPCPTIRALAAVYADHPSYDQGWRPR
;
A
#
# COMPACT_ATOMS: atom_id res chain seq x y z
N MET A 1 3.73 -9.68 -10.43
CA MET A 1 3.71 -8.94 -9.16
C MET A 1 2.26 -8.56 -8.87
N ASN A 2 1.75 -8.87 -7.69
CA ASN A 2 0.44 -8.39 -7.25
C ASN A 2 0.57 -7.01 -6.56
N VAL A 3 -0.55 -6.31 -6.33
CA VAL A 3 -0.52 -4.95 -5.76
C VAL A 3 0.05 -4.91 -4.33
N THR A 4 -0.09 -5.98 -3.54
CA THR A 4 0.49 -6.04 -2.19
C THR A 4 2.01 -6.16 -2.24
N GLU A 5 2.55 -6.98 -3.13
CA GLU A 5 3.99 -7.05 -3.40
C GLU A 5 4.52 -5.70 -3.89
N PHE A 6 3.84 -5.08 -4.86
CA PHE A 6 4.18 -3.76 -5.35
C PHE A 6 4.22 -2.71 -4.23
N LEU A 7 3.19 -2.67 -3.36
CA LEU A 7 3.15 -1.74 -2.24
C LEU A 7 4.26 -2.00 -1.23
N ARG A 8 4.60 -3.26 -0.95
CA ARG A 8 5.71 -3.59 -0.04
C ARG A 8 7.04 -3.10 -0.60
N ASP A 9 7.29 -3.29 -1.89
CA ASP A 9 8.51 -2.82 -2.56
C ASP A 9 8.61 -1.29 -2.52
N ARG A 10 7.52 -0.57 -2.87
CA ARG A 10 7.50 0.90 -2.83
C ARG A 10 7.66 1.45 -1.40
N LEU A 11 7.06 0.80 -0.41
CA LEU A 11 7.25 1.19 1.00
C LEU A 11 8.66 0.90 1.52
N ALA A 12 9.38 -0.07 0.95
CA ALA A 12 10.79 -0.28 1.26
C ALA A 12 11.68 0.82 0.64
N GLU A 13 11.37 1.27 -0.57
CA GLU A 13 12.05 2.41 -1.22
C GLU A 13 11.79 3.72 -0.47
N ASP A 14 10.57 3.97 -0.01
CA ASP A 14 10.23 5.12 0.83
C ASP A 14 11.01 5.11 2.15
N GLU A 15 11.16 3.92 2.77
CA GLU A 15 11.96 3.77 4.00
C GLU A 15 13.44 4.09 3.77
N GLU A 16 14.01 3.59 2.68
CA GLU A 16 15.39 3.87 2.32
C GLU A 16 15.59 5.36 2.01
N SER A 17 14.64 5.99 1.32
CA SER A 17 14.67 7.43 1.06
C SER A 17 14.67 8.24 2.36
N LEU A 18 13.80 7.89 3.31
CA LEU A 18 13.76 8.51 4.64
C LEU A 18 15.06 8.30 5.43
N ARG A 19 15.72 7.14 5.26
CA ARG A 19 16.99 6.82 5.91
C ARG A 19 18.14 7.64 5.31
N LEU A 20 18.17 7.82 4.00
CA LEU A 20 19.17 8.66 3.32
C LEU A 20 18.99 10.13 3.73
N ASP A 21 17.73 10.57 3.78
CA ASP A 21 17.37 11.89 4.28
C ASP A 21 17.95 12.08 5.69
N GLU A 22 17.68 11.20 6.65
CA GLU A 22 18.17 11.32 8.04
C GLU A 22 19.68 11.55 8.16
N THR A 23 20.47 11.00 7.24
CA THR A 23 21.92 11.16 7.23
C THR A 23 22.39 12.51 6.67
N SER A 24 21.50 13.30 6.09
CA SER A 24 21.78 14.63 5.55
C SER A 24 21.80 15.70 6.63
N ALA A 25 22.71 16.67 6.52
CA ALA A 25 22.91 17.71 7.55
C ALA A 25 21.80 18.78 7.62
N GLN A 26 20.79 18.74 6.75
CA GLN A 26 19.78 19.79 6.56
C GLN A 26 18.34 19.33 6.86
N GLN A 27 18.19 18.43 7.81
CA GLN A 27 16.93 17.71 8.06
C GLN A 27 15.95 18.48 8.94
N ASP A 28 14.69 18.61 8.48
CA ASP A 28 13.56 18.94 9.34
C ASP A 28 13.13 17.68 10.11
N GLU A 29 13.52 17.59 11.39
CA GLU A 29 13.14 16.49 12.29
C GLU A 29 11.62 16.27 12.36
N GLY A 30 10.83 17.35 12.22
CA GLY A 30 9.38 17.28 12.19
C GLY A 30 8.86 16.55 10.95
N ALA A 31 9.47 16.81 9.79
CA ALA A 31 9.15 16.11 8.54
C ALA A 31 9.53 14.63 8.61
N LEU A 32 10.73 14.30 9.09
CA LEU A 32 11.16 12.90 9.29
C LEU A 32 10.23 12.12 10.21
N ARG A 33 9.86 12.71 11.36
CA ARG A 33 8.97 12.06 12.31
C ARG A 33 7.60 11.76 11.68
N ARG A 34 7.06 12.69 10.89
CA ARG A 34 5.81 12.46 10.14
C ARG A 34 6.00 11.37 9.07
N GLY A 35 7.05 11.43 8.27
CA GLY A 35 7.34 10.41 7.24
C GLY A 35 7.43 9.00 7.81
N ARG A 36 8.10 8.82 8.95
CA ARG A 36 8.12 7.52 9.66
C ARG A 36 6.75 7.09 10.17
N ALA A 37 5.95 8.02 10.67
CA ALA A 37 4.60 7.72 11.14
C ALA A 37 3.69 7.31 9.98
N GLU A 38 3.79 8.00 8.85
CA GLU A 38 3.08 7.66 7.61
C GLU A 38 3.49 6.30 7.08
N LEU A 39 4.80 6.00 7.01
CA LEU A 39 5.30 4.69 6.59
C LEU A 39 4.75 3.57 7.48
N ARG A 40 4.77 3.74 8.80
CA ARG A 40 4.17 2.77 9.75
C ARG A 40 2.68 2.58 9.49
N ALA A 41 1.94 3.67 9.27
CA ALA A 41 0.51 3.61 8.99
C ALA A 41 0.22 2.87 7.67
N LYS A 42 0.95 3.19 6.60
CA LYS A 42 0.80 2.53 5.29
C LYS A 42 1.10 1.03 5.38
N ARG A 43 2.15 0.63 6.11
CA ARG A 43 2.47 -0.79 6.38
C ARG A 43 1.32 -1.51 7.09
N ALA A 44 0.80 -0.91 8.17
CA ALA A 44 -0.33 -1.47 8.90
C ALA A 44 -1.58 -1.61 8.02
N ILE A 45 -1.86 -0.64 7.14
CA ILE A 45 -2.98 -0.72 6.19
C ILE A 45 -2.78 -1.89 5.22
N VAL A 46 -1.59 -2.06 4.65
CA VAL A 46 -1.28 -3.18 3.75
C VAL A 46 -1.43 -4.52 4.45
N GLU A 47 -1.00 -4.62 5.70
CA GLU A 47 -1.11 -5.84 6.52
C GLU A 47 -2.56 -6.18 6.88
N LEU A 48 -3.36 -5.18 7.22
CA LEU A 48 -4.78 -5.35 7.54
C LEU A 48 -5.58 -5.75 6.29
N HIS A 49 -5.28 -5.16 5.14
CA HIS A 49 -6.05 -5.34 3.92
C HIS A 49 -5.43 -6.38 2.96
N GLN A 50 -4.86 -7.46 3.49
CA GLN A 50 -4.31 -8.53 2.66
C GLN A 50 -5.41 -9.25 1.87
N GLY A 51 -5.12 -9.53 0.59
CA GLY A 51 -5.93 -10.40 -0.24
C GLY A 51 -5.78 -11.85 0.20
N LEU A 52 -6.90 -12.51 0.49
CA LEU A 52 -6.93 -13.92 0.87
C LEU A 52 -7.90 -14.66 -0.05
N SER A 53 -7.52 -15.89 -0.38
CA SER A 53 -8.38 -16.82 -1.11
C SER A 53 -9.07 -17.74 -0.12
N ASP A 54 -10.38 -17.91 -0.23
CA ASP A 54 -11.11 -18.88 0.56
C ASP A 54 -11.19 -20.26 -0.13
N ILE A 55 -11.75 -21.25 0.58
CA ILE A 55 -11.90 -22.63 0.08
C ILE A 55 -12.86 -22.75 -1.13
N TRP A 56 -13.63 -21.70 -1.43
CA TRP A 56 -14.59 -21.64 -2.53
C TRP A 56 -14.02 -20.91 -3.75
N GLY A 57 -12.75 -20.47 -3.69
CA GLY A 57 -12.08 -19.77 -4.78
C GLY A 57 -12.36 -18.27 -4.84
N PHE A 58 -13.00 -17.69 -3.81
CA PHE A 58 -13.16 -16.25 -3.71
C PHE A 58 -11.86 -15.59 -3.26
N HIS A 59 -11.42 -14.55 -3.96
CA HIS A 59 -10.24 -13.75 -3.60
C HIS A 59 -10.67 -12.33 -3.17
N GLY A 60 -10.50 -12.01 -1.89
CA GLY A 60 -11.01 -10.77 -1.30
C GLY A 60 -10.22 -10.26 -0.11
N CYS A 61 -10.64 -9.12 0.43
CA CYS A 61 -10.03 -8.49 1.62
C CYS A 61 -10.87 -8.79 2.87
N LEU A 62 -10.37 -9.60 3.80
CA LEU A 62 -11.12 -9.98 5.00
C LEU A 62 -11.48 -8.80 5.91
N THR A 63 -10.60 -7.80 6.01
CA THR A 63 -10.86 -6.58 6.83
C THR A 63 -12.00 -5.73 6.29
N CYS A 64 -12.27 -5.79 4.97
CA CYS A 64 -13.43 -5.13 4.39
C CYS A 64 -14.72 -5.96 4.58
N GLY A 65 -14.61 -7.19 5.10
CA GLY A 65 -15.68 -8.18 5.18
C GLY A 65 -15.95 -8.85 3.83
N ASN A 66 -16.51 -10.06 3.89
CA ASN A 66 -17.20 -10.71 2.78
C ASN A 66 -18.50 -9.97 2.45
N VAL A 67 -18.45 -8.66 2.17
CA VAL A 67 -19.54 -7.99 1.47
C VAL A 67 -19.46 -8.47 0.02
N ALA A 68 -19.92 -9.71 -0.14
CA ALA A 68 -20.03 -10.52 -1.35
C ALA A 68 -21.11 -9.94 -2.28
N ASP A 69 -21.01 -8.63 -2.52
CA ASP A 69 -21.77 -7.90 -3.54
C ASP A 69 -20.96 -6.73 -4.13
N THR A 70 -19.70 -6.53 -3.72
CA THR A 70 -18.80 -5.65 -4.47
C THR A 70 -18.23 -6.45 -5.63
N THR A 71 -18.63 -6.11 -6.84
CA THR A 71 -18.26 -6.75 -8.11
C THR A 71 -16.74 -6.72 -8.41
N ASP A 72 -15.94 -6.13 -7.52
CA ASP A 72 -14.54 -5.74 -7.75
C ASP A 72 -13.50 -6.48 -6.88
N GLY A 73 -13.93 -7.30 -5.92
CA GLY A 73 -13.05 -8.19 -5.14
C GLY A 73 -11.81 -7.51 -4.55
N PHE A 74 -10.71 -8.27 -4.44
CA PHE A 74 -9.38 -7.71 -4.17
C PHE A 74 -8.69 -7.28 -5.48
N PRO A 75 -8.00 -6.12 -5.54
CA PRO A 75 -7.78 -5.18 -4.44
C PRO A 75 -8.97 -4.30 -4.10
N CYS A 76 -9.19 -4.15 -2.79
CA CYS A 76 -10.25 -3.30 -2.28
C CYS A 76 -9.94 -1.80 -2.49
N PRO A 77 -10.92 -0.91 -2.39
CA PRO A 77 -10.73 0.53 -2.60
C PRO A 77 -9.60 1.14 -1.77
N THR A 78 -9.42 0.69 -0.53
CA THR A 78 -8.31 1.15 0.34
C THR A 78 -6.94 0.84 -0.26
N ILE A 79 -6.73 -0.39 -0.75
CA ILE A 79 -5.47 -0.79 -1.37
C ILE A 79 -5.24 -0.08 -2.70
N ARG A 80 -6.30 0.12 -3.50
CA ARG A 80 -6.22 0.91 -4.75
C ARG A 80 -5.82 2.35 -4.48
N ALA A 81 -6.42 2.99 -3.48
CA ALA A 81 -6.09 4.35 -3.07
C ALA A 81 -4.63 4.47 -2.61
N LEU A 82 -4.13 3.48 -1.85
CA LEU A 82 -2.74 3.47 -1.42
C LEU A 82 -1.78 3.27 -2.59
N ALA A 83 -2.10 2.38 -3.53
CA ALA A 83 -1.30 2.15 -4.73
C ALA A 83 -1.24 3.40 -5.65
N ALA A 84 -2.30 4.21 -5.67
CA ALA A 84 -2.38 5.41 -6.50
C ALA A 84 -1.30 6.47 -6.19
N VAL A 85 -0.73 6.45 -4.98
CA VAL A 85 0.43 7.30 -4.62
C VAL A 85 1.62 7.06 -5.55
N TYR A 86 1.73 5.85 -6.09
CA TYR A 86 2.82 5.43 -6.96
C TYR A 86 2.38 5.25 -8.43
N ALA A 87 1.32 5.95 -8.86
CA ALA A 87 0.73 5.77 -10.21
C ALA A 87 1.69 6.11 -11.36
N ASP A 88 2.71 6.93 -11.11
CA ASP A 88 3.74 7.30 -12.09
C ASP A 88 4.91 6.31 -12.12
N HIS A 89 4.92 5.31 -11.23
CA HIS A 89 5.97 4.30 -11.19
C HIS A 89 5.83 3.34 -12.40
N PRO A 90 6.91 3.00 -13.13
CA PRO A 90 6.83 2.15 -14.33
C PRO A 90 6.22 0.76 -14.11
N SER A 91 6.38 0.21 -12.90
CA SER A 91 5.79 -1.09 -12.50
C SER A 91 4.35 -0.99 -11.99
N TYR A 92 3.73 0.19 -12.00
CA TYR A 92 2.34 0.37 -11.59
C TYR A 92 1.39 -0.20 -12.65
N ASP A 93 0.47 -1.07 -12.22
CA ASP A 93 -0.59 -1.58 -13.09
C ASP A 93 -1.79 -0.61 -13.07
N GLN A 94 -2.19 -0.13 -14.25
CA GLN A 94 -3.35 0.76 -14.42
C GLN A 94 -4.66 0.13 -13.94
N GLY A 95 -4.74 -1.20 -13.89
CA GLY A 95 -5.85 -1.95 -13.31
C GLY A 95 -6.03 -1.73 -11.80
N TRP A 96 -5.03 -1.18 -11.10
CA TRP A 96 -5.10 -0.81 -9.68
C TRP A 96 -5.63 0.59 -9.43
N ARG A 97 -5.92 1.38 -10.47
CA ARG A 97 -6.48 2.72 -10.29
C ARG A 97 -7.77 2.68 -9.46
N PRO A 98 -7.97 3.63 -8.53
CA PRO A 98 -9.27 3.88 -7.94
C PRO A 98 -10.31 4.15 -9.03
N ARG A 99 -11.52 3.63 -8.84
CA ARG A 99 -12.65 3.82 -9.75
C ARG A 99 -13.55 4.94 -9.26
#